data_AF-A0A9P9BKT9-F1
#
_entry.id   AF-A0A9P9BKT9-F1
#
_cell.length_a   1.000
_cell.length_b   1.000
_cell.length_c   1.000
_cell.angle_alpha   90.00
_cell.angle_beta   90.00
_cell.angle_gamma   90.00
#
_symmetry.space_group_name_H-M   'P 1'
#
loop_
_entity.id
_entity.type
_entity.pdbx_description
1 polymer ?
#
loop_
_entity_poly.entity_id
_entity_poly.type
_entity_poly.pdbx_seq_one_letter_code
_entity_poly.pdbx_strand_id
1 'polypeptide(L)'
;MLSKSMTPLPEMLSLRDYGRVIARTDTPSYFLYWSDDLQRVSYGDSFTISINTFRQLSAHFITHAEELCEELMLGLQVDVDLAKVKDDLVNTADGFSFVSHPYDKLAHAHAKLFKQACVRTSGLFDETSGMWKASAVLLYQKKAEKLLESIAGCIHTTGGQTGRSPELFSLTYQNSALGERGL
;
A
#
# COMPACT_ATOMS: atom_id res chain seq x y z
N MET A 1 50.01 -8.62 -27.92
CA MET A 1 50.09 -7.83 -29.18
C MET A 1 48.68 -7.33 -29.49
N LEU A 2 48.42 -6.03 -29.38
CA LEU A 2 47.14 -5.43 -29.76
C LEU A 2 47.11 -5.27 -31.28
N SER A 3 46.26 -6.01 -31.97
CA SER A 3 45.95 -5.73 -33.38
C SER A 3 45.23 -4.38 -33.44
N LYS A 4 45.88 -3.36 -34.01
CA LYS A 4 45.29 -2.06 -34.31
C LYS A 4 44.22 -2.22 -35.39
N SER A 5 43.00 -2.57 -34.98
CA SER A 5 41.80 -2.43 -35.82
C SER A 5 41.41 -0.96 -35.87
N MET A 6 41.26 -0.40 -37.07
CA MET A 6 40.88 0.99 -37.36
C MET A 6 39.38 1.27 -37.14
N THR A 7 38.68 0.44 -36.37
CA THR A 7 37.25 0.58 -36.09
C THR A 7 37.05 0.78 -34.60
N PRO A 8 36.11 1.65 -34.16
CA PRO A 8 35.89 1.91 -32.73
C PRO A 8 35.26 0.72 -31.98
N LEU A 9 34.78 -0.28 -32.71
CA LEU A 9 34.01 -1.41 -32.16
C LEU A 9 34.78 -2.23 -31.11
N PRO A 10 36.06 -2.62 -31.30
CA PRO A 10 36.80 -3.39 -30.30
C PRO A 10 37.04 -2.61 -29.01
N GLU A 11 37.24 -1.29 -29.11
CA GLU A 11 37.39 -0.41 -27.94
C GLU A 11 36.06 -0.30 -27.18
N MET A 12 34.94 -0.12 -27.88
CA MET A 12 33.60 -0.12 -27.26
C MET A 12 33.28 -1.44 -26.54
N LEU A 13 33.65 -2.58 -27.14
CA LEU A 13 33.49 -3.90 -26.52
C LEU A 13 34.38 -4.04 -25.27
N SER A 14 35.63 -3.60 -25.34
CA SER A 14 36.55 -3.59 -24.21
C SER A 14 36.02 -2.74 -23.05
N LEU A 15 35.49 -1.54 -23.33
CA LEU A 15 34.90 -0.65 -22.33
C LEU A 15 33.64 -1.25 -21.71
N ARG A 16 32.78 -1.88 -22.51
CA ARG A 16 31.59 -2.60 -22.02
C ARG A 16 31.98 -3.73 -21.07
N ASP A 17 32.97 -4.54 -21.46
CA ASP A 17 33.39 -5.69 -20.68
C ASP A 17 34.08 -5.24 -19.38
N TYR A 18 34.87 -4.16 -19.43
CA TYR A 18 35.40 -3.49 -18.23
C TYR A 18 34.28 -2.98 -17.30
N GLY A 19 33.26 -2.31 -17.85
CA GLY A 19 32.10 -1.85 -17.09
C GLY A 19 31.30 -3.00 -16.45
N ARG A 20 31.21 -4.16 -17.11
CA ARG A 20 30.59 -5.37 -16.54
C ARG A 20 31.39 -5.96 -15.38
N VAL A 21 32.73 -5.91 -15.46
CA VAL A 21 33.59 -6.34 -14.35
C VAL A 21 33.34 -5.42 -13.16
N ILE A 22 33.42 -4.10 -13.37
CA ILE A 22 33.11 -3.10 -12.32
C ILE A 22 31.73 -3.37 -11.75
N ALA A 23 30.66 -3.44 -12.54
CA ALA A 23 29.32 -3.65 -12.03
C ALA A 23 29.13 -4.97 -11.25
N ARG A 24 30.00 -5.97 -11.45
CA ARG A 24 29.98 -7.25 -10.71
C ARG A 24 30.87 -7.24 -9.47
N THR A 25 31.95 -6.45 -9.49
CA THR A 25 32.91 -6.32 -8.38
C THR A 25 32.61 -5.14 -7.47
N ASP A 26 31.82 -4.18 -7.95
CA ASP A 26 31.33 -3.06 -7.18
C ASP A 26 30.38 -3.63 -6.14
N THR A 27 30.87 -3.67 -4.91
CA THR A 27 30.07 -4.05 -3.76
C THR A 27 28.82 -3.18 -3.72
N PRO A 28 27.62 -3.75 -3.53
CA PRO A 28 26.40 -2.95 -3.49
C PRO A 28 26.57 -1.78 -2.50
N SER A 29 26.16 -0.58 -2.90
CA SER A 29 26.26 0.63 -2.07
C SER A 29 25.45 0.56 -0.76
N TYR A 30 24.70 -0.52 -0.58
CA TYR A 30 23.86 -0.83 0.57
C TYR A 30 24.37 -2.09 1.27
N PHE A 31 25.32 -1.93 2.19
CA PHE A 31 25.69 -2.98 3.12
C PHE A 31 24.74 -2.96 4.32
N LEU A 32 23.89 -4.00 4.40
CA LEU A 32 23.28 -4.38 5.65
C LEU A 32 24.32 -5.18 6.45
N TYR A 33 24.64 -4.71 7.65
CA TYR A 33 25.52 -5.40 8.58
C TYR A 33 24.68 -6.18 9.58
N TRP A 34 24.99 -7.46 9.76
CA TRP A 34 24.43 -8.26 10.83
C TRP A 34 25.33 -8.20 12.06
N SER A 35 24.75 -8.13 13.24
CA SER A 35 25.49 -8.39 14.48
C SER A 35 25.91 -9.86 14.56
N ASP A 36 26.98 -10.15 15.29
CA ASP A 36 27.53 -11.51 15.43
C ASP A 36 26.51 -12.52 15.99
N ASP A 37 25.56 -12.04 16.80
CA ASP A 37 24.46 -12.84 17.38
C ASP A 37 23.25 -13.00 16.45
N LEU A 38 23.32 -12.43 15.24
CA LEU A 38 22.25 -12.39 14.24
C LEU A 38 20.93 -11.77 14.75
N GLN A 39 20.97 -10.96 15.82
CA GLN A 39 19.78 -10.33 16.38
C GLN A 39 19.54 -8.92 15.85
N ARG A 40 20.49 -8.31 15.15
CA ARG A 40 20.38 -6.93 14.65
C ARG A 40 20.87 -6.81 13.22
N VAL A 41 20.20 -5.95 12.47
CA VAL A 41 20.57 -5.55 11.11
C VAL A 41 20.75 -4.04 11.08
N SER A 42 21.90 -3.58 10.59
CA SER A 42 22.24 -2.16 10.49
C SER A 42 22.45 -1.75 9.05
N TYR A 43 21.89 -0.61 8.64
CA TYR A 43 22.14 0.00 7.34
C TYR A 43 23.13 1.16 7.50
N GLY A 44 24.43 0.87 7.33
CA GLY A 44 25.50 1.80 7.69
C GLY A 44 25.28 2.41 9.09
N ASP A 45 25.43 3.73 9.18
CA ASP A 45 25.14 4.50 10.41
C ASP A 45 23.71 5.06 10.45
N SER A 46 22.87 4.75 9.45
CA SER A 46 21.54 5.37 9.33
C SER A 46 20.53 4.80 10.30
N PHE A 47 20.44 3.46 10.39
CA PHE A 47 19.56 2.80 11.35
C PHE A 47 20.05 1.40 11.69
N THR A 48 19.62 0.92 12.85
CA THR A 48 19.80 -0.46 13.30
C THR A 48 18.46 -0.98 13.80
N ILE A 49 18.01 -2.11 13.26
CA ILE A 49 16.76 -2.77 13.67
C ILE A 49 17.09 -4.11 14.32
N SER A 50 16.39 -4.44 15.42
CA SER A 50 16.47 -5.78 16.00
C SER A 50 15.49 -6.74 15.33
N ILE A 51 15.80 -8.02 15.31
CA ILE A 51 14.88 -9.06 14.83
C ILE A 51 13.58 -9.07 15.64
N ASN A 52 13.65 -8.77 16.94
CA ASN A 52 12.45 -8.64 17.77
C ASN A 52 11.56 -7.48 17.30
N THR A 53 12.15 -6.32 17.00
CA THR A 53 11.44 -5.17 16.43
C THR A 53 10.87 -5.50 15.05
N PHE A 54 11.65 -6.16 14.21
CA PHE A 54 11.19 -6.58 12.89
C PHE A 54 9.99 -7.54 12.96
N ARG A 55 9.97 -8.48 13.91
CA ARG A 55 8.85 -9.39 14.16
C ARG A 55 7.57 -8.67 14.61
N GLN A 56 7.70 -7.48 15.20
CA GLN A 56 6.56 -6.65 15.60
C GLN A 56 6.00 -5.81 14.45
N LEU A 57 6.67 -5.78 13.28
CA LEU A 57 6.27 -4.94 12.16
C LEU A 57 4.86 -5.26 11.64
N SER A 58 4.49 -6.54 11.58
CA SER A 58 3.13 -6.94 11.18
C SER A 58 2.09 -6.45 12.17
N ALA A 59 2.34 -6.63 13.48
CA ALA A 59 1.46 -6.14 14.53
C ALA A 59 1.32 -4.61 14.48
N HIS A 60 2.42 -3.89 14.21
CA HIS A 60 2.40 -2.43 14.04
C HIS A 60 1.44 -1.99 12.92
N PHE A 61 1.53 -2.60 11.74
CA PHE A 61 0.64 -2.26 10.63
C PHE A 61 -0.82 -2.60 10.92
N ILE A 62 -1.09 -3.74 11.58
CA ILE A 62 -2.45 -4.15 11.97
C ILE A 62 -3.05 -3.11 12.92
N THR A 63 -2.37 -2.81 14.02
CA THR A 63 -2.85 -1.84 15.01
C THR A 63 -3.04 -0.46 14.38
N HIS A 64 -2.10 -0.01 13.56
CA HIS A 64 -2.23 1.31 12.92
C HIS A 64 -3.39 1.36 11.92
N ALA A 65 -3.62 0.28 11.16
CA ALA A 65 -4.76 0.18 10.26
C ALA A 65 -6.09 0.17 11.03
N GLU A 66 -6.16 -0.54 12.16
CA GLU A 66 -7.35 -0.56 13.03
C GLU A 66 -7.68 0.82 13.59
N GLU A 67 -6.69 1.52 14.15
CA GLU A 67 -6.83 2.89 14.68
C GLU A 67 -7.30 3.87 13.61
N LEU A 68 -6.67 3.85 12.44
CA LEU A 68 -7.04 4.72 11.31
C LEU A 68 -8.44 4.38 10.78
N CYS A 69 -8.78 3.10 10.68
CA CYS A 69 -10.10 2.67 10.27
C CYS A 69 -11.17 3.18 11.23
N GLU A 70 -11.00 2.98 12.55
CA GLU A 70 -11.93 3.46 13.56
C GLU A 70 -12.13 4.98 13.48
N GLU A 71 -11.04 5.74 13.32
CA GLU A 71 -11.12 7.19 13.16
C GLU A 71 -11.87 7.59 11.88
N LEU A 72 -11.52 6.98 10.74
CA LEU A 72 -12.11 7.31 9.44
C LEU A 72 -13.59 6.91 9.35
N MET A 73 -14.04 5.99 10.19
CA MET A 73 -15.44 5.60 10.29
C MET A 73 -16.31 6.61 11.04
N LEU A 74 -15.72 7.63 11.69
CA LEU A 74 -16.47 8.72 12.34
C LEU A 74 -17.53 8.21 13.34
N GLY A 75 -17.23 7.12 14.04
CA GLY A 75 -18.15 6.46 14.98
C GLY A 75 -19.24 5.61 14.33
N LEU A 76 -19.25 5.47 12.99
CA LEU A 76 -20.12 4.51 12.31
C LEU A 76 -19.64 3.08 12.57
N GLN A 77 -20.50 2.29 13.18
CA GLN A 77 -20.28 0.85 13.32
C GLN A 77 -20.93 0.12 12.14
N VAL A 78 -20.14 -0.66 11.42
CA VAL A 78 -20.60 -1.51 10.31
C VAL A 78 -20.55 -2.96 10.78
N ASP A 79 -21.71 -3.52 11.10
CA ASP A 79 -21.86 -4.92 11.48
C ASP A 79 -21.80 -5.80 10.23
N VAL A 80 -20.59 -6.18 9.84
CA VAL A 80 -20.32 -7.08 8.72
C VAL A 80 -19.31 -8.13 9.13
N ASP A 81 -19.71 -9.38 9.01
CA ASP A 81 -18.80 -10.52 9.09
C ASP A 81 -18.04 -10.64 7.76
N LEU A 82 -16.82 -10.12 7.73
CA LEU A 82 -15.96 -10.11 6.54
C LEU A 82 -15.71 -11.54 5.99
N ALA A 83 -15.78 -12.58 6.83
CA ALA A 83 -15.62 -13.96 6.37
C ALA A 83 -16.83 -14.49 5.60
N LYS A 84 -17.98 -13.81 5.68
CA LYS A 84 -19.22 -14.17 4.98
C LYS A 84 -19.55 -13.26 3.80
N VAL A 85 -18.73 -12.24 3.55
CA VAL A 85 -18.86 -11.36 2.38
C VAL A 85 -18.85 -12.20 1.12
N LYS A 86 -19.81 -11.93 0.22
CA LYS A 86 -19.95 -12.66 -1.04
C LYS A 86 -19.63 -11.75 -2.20
N ASP A 87 -18.75 -12.22 -3.06
CA ASP A 87 -18.51 -11.56 -4.34
C ASP A 87 -18.91 -12.44 -5.52
N ASP A 88 -19.28 -11.80 -6.62
CA ASP A 88 -19.56 -12.44 -7.91
C ASP A 88 -18.51 -12.01 -8.93
N LEU A 89 -17.41 -12.76 -8.99
CA LEU A 89 -16.28 -12.47 -9.88
C LEU A 89 -16.61 -12.63 -11.36
N VAL A 90 -17.73 -13.29 -11.71
CA VAL A 90 -18.17 -13.43 -13.11
C VAL A 90 -18.97 -12.21 -13.54
N ASN A 91 -19.43 -11.39 -12.58
CA ASN A 91 -20.16 -10.17 -12.87
C ASN A 91 -19.19 -9.05 -13.28
N THR A 92 -19.28 -8.68 -14.56
CA THR A 92 -18.50 -7.63 -15.22
C THR A 92 -19.33 -6.37 -15.48
N ALA A 93 -20.54 -6.28 -14.93
CA ALA A 93 -21.39 -5.10 -15.10
C ALA A 93 -20.73 -3.85 -14.52
N ASP A 94 -20.83 -2.75 -15.24
CA ASP A 94 -20.31 -1.45 -14.83
C ASP A 94 -20.92 -1.03 -13.48
N GLY A 95 -20.07 -0.59 -12.54
CA GLY A 95 -20.47 -0.22 -11.18
C GLY A 95 -20.71 -1.39 -10.21
N PHE A 96 -20.53 -2.64 -10.64
CA PHE A 96 -20.64 -3.78 -9.72
C PHE A 96 -19.41 -3.91 -8.80
N SER A 97 -19.67 -4.27 -7.55
CA SER A 97 -18.71 -4.54 -6.48
C SER A 97 -19.38 -5.48 -5.46
N PHE A 98 -18.60 -6.17 -4.61
CA PHE A 98 -19.15 -6.97 -3.51
C PHE A 98 -20.07 -6.13 -2.59
N VAL A 99 -19.81 -4.81 -2.47
CA VAL A 99 -20.67 -3.86 -1.73
C VAL A 99 -22.12 -3.85 -2.25
N SER A 100 -22.29 -4.06 -3.56
CA SER A 100 -23.59 -4.11 -4.23
C SER A 100 -24.24 -5.50 -4.17
N HIS A 101 -23.53 -6.51 -3.66
CA HIS A 101 -24.07 -7.86 -3.56
C HIS A 101 -25.22 -7.92 -2.52
N PRO A 102 -26.42 -8.41 -2.88
CA PRO A 102 -27.61 -8.34 -2.01
C PRO A 102 -27.45 -9.02 -0.63
N TYR A 103 -26.57 -10.01 -0.54
CA TYR A 103 -26.30 -10.75 0.69
C TYR A 103 -25.55 -9.91 1.74
N ASP A 104 -24.68 -9.00 1.31
CA ASP A 104 -23.72 -8.32 2.19
C ASP A 104 -24.33 -7.08 2.86
N LYS A 105 -25.48 -6.60 2.36
CA LYS A 105 -26.23 -5.45 2.92
C LYS A 105 -25.38 -4.16 3.06
N LEU A 106 -24.33 -4.04 2.25
CA LEU A 106 -23.36 -2.96 2.28
C LEU A 106 -23.68 -1.78 1.34
N ALA A 107 -24.64 -1.93 0.43
CA ALA A 107 -24.92 -0.94 -0.64
C ALA A 107 -25.09 0.51 -0.16
N HIS A 108 -25.59 0.72 1.06
CA HIS A 108 -25.82 2.05 1.64
C HIS A 108 -24.83 2.44 2.74
N ALA A 109 -23.78 1.64 2.99
CA ALA A 109 -22.80 1.94 4.02
C ALA A 109 -22.06 3.27 3.76
N HIS A 110 -21.66 3.51 2.51
CA HIS A 110 -21.02 4.78 2.12
C HIS A 110 -21.94 5.99 2.39
N ALA A 111 -23.24 5.87 2.12
CA ALA A 111 -24.19 6.95 2.34
C ALA A 111 -24.41 7.21 3.85
N LYS A 112 -24.35 6.17 4.68
CA LYS A 112 -24.37 6.32 6.14
C LYS A 112 -23.12 7.03 6.66
N LEU A 113 -21.93 6.66 6.14
CA LEU A 113 -20.68 7.30 6.50
C LEU A 113 -20.65 8.77 6.06
N PHE A 114 -21.12 9.06 4.84
CA PHE A 114 -21.26 10.42 4.34
C PHE A 114 -22.17 11.27 5.25
N LYS A 115 -23.30 10.70 5.69
CA LYS A 115 -24.17 11.38 6.66
C LYS A 115 -23.44 11.68 7.97
N GLN A 116 -22.64 10.75 8.50
CA GLN A 116 -21.81 11.00 9.69
C GLN A 116 -20.79 12.11 9.47
N ALA A 117 -20.16 12.17 8.30
CA ALA A 117 -19.24 13.25 7.92
C ALA A 117 -19.92 14.63 7.84
N CYS A 118 -21.24 14.67 7.61
CA CYS A 118 -22.01 15.92 7.65
C CYS A 118 -22.40 16.35 9.07
N VAL A 119 -22.31 15.48 10.08
CA VAL A 119 -22.64 15.84 11.46
C VAL A 119 -21.54 16.71 12.05
N ARG A 120 -21.92 17.76 12.79
CA ARG A 120 -20.99 18.68 13.46
C ARG A 120 -19.89 18.00 14.28
N THR A 121 -20.16 16.85 14.89
CA THR A 121 -19.20 16.08 15.70
C THR A 121 -18.04 15.50 14.89
N SER A 122 -18.22 15.28 13.58
CA SER A 122 -17.13 14.86 12.70
C SER A 122 -16.05 15.93 12.52
N GLY A 123 -16.40 17.20 12.72
CA GLY A 123 -15.54 18.34 12.47
C GLY A 123 -15.25 18.63 10.99
N LEU A 124 -15.72 17.81 10.05
CA LEU A 124 -15.46 17.91 8.61
C LEU A 124 -16.38 18.92 7.91
N PHE A 125 -17.66 18.91 8.28
CA PHE A 125 -18.67 19.80 7.74
C PHE A 125 -19.07 20.87 8.76
N ASP A 126 -19.26 22.09 8.29
CA ASP A 126 -19.82 23.17 9.09
C ASP A 126 -21.30 23.36 8.74
N GLU A 127 -22.17 22.87 9.62
CA GLU A 127 -23.62 22.98 9.48
C GLU A 127 -24.11 24.44 9.43
N THR A 128 -23.36 25.38 10.03
CA THR A 128 -23.78 26.80 10.07
C THR A 128 -23.51 27.53 8.77
N SER A 129 -22.37 27.26 8.12
CA SER A 129 -22.03 27.83 6.82
C SER A 129 -22.49 26.96 5.65
N GLY A 130 -22.88 25.71 5.89
CA GLY A 130 -23.22 24.73 4.86
C GLY A 130 -22.02 24.32 4.01
N MET A 131 -20.80 24.51 4.51
CA MET A 131 -19.56 24.29 3.76
C MET A 131 -18.66 23.25 4.42
N TRP A 132 -17.86 22.58 3.58
CA TRP A 132 -16.81 21.67 4.04
C TRP A 132 -15.59 22.46 4.52
N LYS A 133 -15.00 22.04 5.64
CA LYS A 133 -13.75 22.60 6.14
C LYS A 133 -12.59 21.99 5.37
N ALA A 134 -12.08 22.72 4.38
CA ALA A 134 -11.05 22.24 3.45
C ALA A 134 -9.85 21.57 4.15
N SER A 135 -9.32 22.18 5.22
CA SER A 135 -8.19 21.62 5.97
C SER A 135 -8.52 20.28 6.64
N ALA A 136 -9.73 20.13 7.19
CA ALA A 136 -10.18 18.91 7.83
C ALA A 136 -10.42 17.79 6.81
N VAL A 137 -11.03 18.12 5.66
CA VAL A 137 -11.23 17.17 4.56
C VAL A 137 -9.89 16.69 3.98
N LEU A 138 -8.94 17.60 3.76
CA LEU A 138 -7.59 17.24 3.31
C LEU A 138 -6.88 16.33 4.33
N LEU A 139 -7.04 16.60 5.62
CA LEU A 139 -6.48 15.73 6.66
C LEU A 139 -7.12 14.35 6.67
N TYR A 140 -8.45 14.27 6.49
CA TYR A 140 -9.18 13.01 6.38
C TYR A 140 -8.70 12.20 5.17
N GLN A 141 -8.53 12.84 4.00
CA GLN A 141 -7.98 12.19 2.81
C GLN A 141 -6.57 11.65 3.05
N LYS A 142 -5.68 12.43 3.68
CA LYS A 142 -4.33 11.96 4.04
C LYS A 142 -4.36 10.77 5.02
N LYS A 143 -5.35 10.72 5.92
CA LYS A 143 -5.52 9.57 6.82
C LYS A 143 -6.02 8.35 6.06
N ALA A 144 -6.91 8.51 5.09
CA ALA A 144 -7.34 7.44 4.21
C ALA A 144 -6.17 6.87 3.37
N GLU A 145 -5.28 7.73 2.87
CA GLU A 145 -4.04 7.30 2.20
C GLU A 145 -3.15 6.48 3.15
N LYS A 146 -2.93 6.95 4.39
CA LYS A 146 -2.17 6.20 5.40
C LYS A 146 -2.81 4.87 5.79
N LEU A 147 -4.14 4.78 5.77
CA LEU A 147 -4.83 3.52 6.00
C LEU A 147 -4.50 2.53 4.89
N LEU A 148 -4.52 2.97 3.63
CA LEU A 148 -4.13 2.13 2.49
C LEU A 148 -2.66 1.71 2.56
N GLU A 149 -1.75 2.60 2.96
CA GLU A 149 -0.34 2.27 3.20
C GLU A 149 -0.19 1.21 4.30
N SER A 150 -0.97 1.31 5.38
CA SER A 150 -0.95 0.36 6.49
C SER A 150 -1.50 -1.01 6.07
N ILE A 151 -2.60 -1.04 5.32
CA ILE A 151 -3.16 -2.27 4.74
C ILE A 151 -2.15 -2.93 3.79
N ALA A 152 -1.47 -2.14 2.94
CA ALA A 152 -0.41 -2.66 2.10
C ALA A 152 0.73 -3.28 2.94
N GLY A 153 1.14 -2.61 4.02
CA GLY A 153 2.08 -3.14 5.01
C GLY A 153 1.62 -4.48 5.61
N CYS A 154 0.34 -4.60 5.99
CA CYS A 154 -0.26 -5.85 6.45
C CYS A 154 -0.12 -6.95 5.39
N ILE A 155 -0.54 -6.69 4.15
CA ILE A 155 -0.49 -7.67 3.06
C ILE A 155 0.95 -8.15 2.81
N HIS A 156 1.92 -7.23 2.82
CA HIS A 156 3.32 -7.54 2.61
C HIS A 156 3.99 -8.30 3.78
N THR A 157 3.55 -8.09 5.01
CA THR A 157 4.21 -8.66 6.20
C THR A 157 3.53 -9.91 6.76
N THR A 158 2.24 -10.10 6.45
CA THR A 158 1.44 -11.25 6.91
C THR A 158 1.19 -12.28 5.82
N GLY A 159 1.30 -11.89 4.55
CA GLY A 159 1.13 -12.80 3.41
C GLY A 159 2.30 -13.78 3.27
N GLY A 160 2.00 -15.03 2.90
CA GLY A 160 3.04 -16.04 2.65
C GLY A 160 3.88 -15.76 1.39
N GLN A 161 3.28 -15.11 0.39
CA GLN A 161 3.98 -14.54 -0.77
C GLN A 161 3.83 -13.02 -0.74
N THR A 162 4.90 -12.30 -1.05
CA THR A 162 4.84 -10.85 -1.20
C THR A 162 3.95 -10.51 -2.39
N GLY A 163 2.86 -9.79 -2.14
CA GLY A 163 2.04 -9.21 -3.20
C GLY A 163 2.93 -8.40 -4.14
N ARG A 164 2.76 -8.58 -5.45
CA ARG A 164 3.46 -7.74 -6.41
C ARG A 164 2.80 -6.36 -6.40
N SER A 165 3.60 -5.31 -6.18
CA SER A 165 3.08 -3.96 -5.98
C SER A 165 2.18 -3.44 -7.13
N PRO A 166 2.49 -3.67 -8.43
CA PRO A 166 1.63 -3.21 -9.52
C PRO A 166 0.20 -3.76 -9.42
N GLU A 167 0.07 -5.04 -9.08
CA GLU A 167 -1.20 -5.74 -8.96
C GLU A 167 -2.00 -5.17 -7.78
N LEU A 168 -1.37 -4.99 -6.61
CA LEU A 168 -2.03 -4.47 -5.41
C LEU A 168 -2.55 -3.03 -5.57
N PHE A 169 -1.80 -2.17 -6.28
CA PHE A 169 -2.19 -0.77 -6.47
C PHE A 169 -3.04 -0.53 -7.72
N SER A 170 -3.31 -1.58 -8.51
CA SER A 170 -4.22 -1.52 -9.67
C SER A 170 -5.66 -1.91 -9.33
N LEU A 171 -5.92 -2.36 -8.10
CA LEU A 171 -7.25 -2.78 -7.66
C LEU A 171 -8.20 -1.57 -7.65
N THR A 172 -9.36 -1.74 -8.27
CA THR A 172 -10.45 -0.76 -8.25
C THR A 172 -11.56 -1.29 -7.35
N TYR A 173 -12.26 -0.39 -6.66
CA TYR A 173 -13.31 -0.81 -5.72
C TYR A 173 -14.59 -1.33 -6.42
N GLN A 174 -14.76 -1.04 -7.71
CA GLN A 174 -15.88 -1.46 -8.54
C GLN A 174 -15.44 -1.63 -9.99
N ASN A 175 -16.18 -2.45 -10.74
CA ASN A 175 -16.04 -2.54 -12.18
C ASN A 175 -16.30 -1.17 -12.83
N SER A 176 -15.54 -0.87 -13.87
CA SER A 176 -15.71 0.36 -14.65
C SER A 176 -15.50 0.09 -16.13
N ALA A 177 -15.89 1.05 -16.98
CA ALA A 177 -15.54 1.02 -18.40
C ALA A 177 -14.03 0.90 -18.70
N LEU A 178 -13.16 1.23 -17.74
CA LEU A 178 -11.69 1.13 -17.87
C LEU A 178 -11.16 -0.27 -17.54
N GLY A 179 -11.96 -1.11 -16.88
CA GLY A 179 -11.55 -2.44 -16.43
C GLY A 179 -12.42 -2.96 -15.28
N GLU A 180 -12.42 -4.28 -15.14
CA GLU A 180 -13.05 -4.99 -14.02
C GLU A 180 -12.32 -4.68 -12.72
N ARG A 181 -13.01 -4.85 -11.59
CA ARG A 181 -12.37 -4.75 -10.27
C ARG A 181 -11.33 -5.85 -10.12
N GLY A 182 -10.06 -5.45 -9.99
CA GLY A 182 -9.02 -6.38 -9.62
C GLY A 182 -9.25 -6.88 -8.20
N LEU A 183 -9.28 -8.20 -8.01
CA LEU A 183 -9.22 -8.88 -6.72
C LEU A 183 -8.25 -10.07 -6.84
#